data_AF-A0A7R9H3G7-F1
#
_entry.id   AF-A0A7R9H3G7-F1
#
_cell.length_a   1.000
_cell.length_b   1.000
_cell.length_c   1.000
_cell.angle_alpha   90.00
_cell.angle_beta   90.00
_cell.angle_gamma   90.00
#
_symmetry.space_group_name_H-M   'P 1'
#
loop_
_entity.id
_entity.type
_entity.pdbx_description
1 polymer ?
#
loop_
_entity_poly.entity_id
_entity_poly.type
_entity_poly.pdbx_seq_one_letter_code
_entity_poly.pdbx_strand_id
1 'polypeptide(L)'
;MAGSYRMLLGSLGESPDRQGLLKTPERAAKAMLFFTKGYDQSLEEVLNDAIFDEDHDEMVVVKDIEMFSMCEHHLVPFYGKVSIGYLPTKKILGLSKLARIVEIYSRRLQVQERLTKQIAMAVTKAVQPAGVAVVIEGVHMCMVMRGVQKINSKTVTSTMLGVFRDDPKTREEFLNLVNSN
;
A
#
# COMPACT_ATOMS: atom_id res chain seq x y z
N MET A 1 -15.95 17.81 7.09
CA MET A 1 -16.17 16.48 6.48
C MET A 1 -17.51 15.86 6.83
N ALA A 2 -17.93 15.79 8.10
CA ALA A 2 -19.23 15.20 8.46
C ALA A 2 -20.43 15.85 7.74
N GLY A 3 -20.47 17.19 7.66
CA GLY A 3 -21.51 17.91 6.90
C GLY A 3 -21.59 17.48 5.42
N SER A 4 -20.45 17.23 4.78
CA SER A 4 -20.37 16.75 3.39
C SER A 4 -21.00 15.36 3.24
N TYR A 5 -20.76 14.44 4.19
CA TYR A 5 -21.40 13.13 4.18
C TYR A 5 -22.91 13.21 4.44
N ARG A 6 -23.37 14.12 5.29
CA ARG A 6 -24.81 14.35 5.49
C ARG A 6 -25.49 14.85 4.22
N MET A 7 -24.84 15.78 3.52
CA MET A 7 -25.31 16.29 2.22
C MET A 7 -25.35 15.19 1.16
N LEU A 8 -24.34 14.31 1.13
CA LEU A 8 -24.31 13.16 0.24
C LEU A 8 -25.51 12.24 0.48
N LEU A 9 -25.84 11.93 1.74
CA LEU A 9 -27.03 11.12 2.07
C LEU A 9 -28.31 11.74 1.51
N GLY A 10 -28.53 13.04 1.74
CA GLY A 10 -29.68 13.74 1.18
C GLY A 10 -29.70 13.74 -0.35
N SER A 11 -28.54 13.87 -0.98
CA SER A 11 -28.39 13.82 -2.45
C SER A 11 -28.67 12.44 -3.04
N LEU A 12 -28.52 11.38 -2.24
CA LEU A 12 -28.88 10.00 -2.61
C LEU A 12 -30.38 9.70 -2.37
N GLY A 13 -31.16 10.67 -1.88
CA GLY A 13 -32.58 10.50 -1.56
C GLY A 13 -32.85 9.84 -0.20
N GLU A 14 -31.81 9.61 0.61
CA GLU A 14 -31.96 9.07 1.97
C GLU A 14 -32.37 10.17 2.95
N SER A 15 -33.15 9.79 3.99
CA SER A 15 -33.40 10.66 5.13
C SER A 15 -32.23 10.58 6.11
N PRO A 16 -31.42 11.64 6.30
CA PRO A 16 -30.29 11.60 7.22
C PRO A 16 -30.71 11.52 8.71
N ASP A 17 -32.00 11.68 8.99
CA ASP A 17 -32.58 11.67 10.34
C ASP A 17 -33.15 10.31 10.75
N ARG A 18 -33.16 9.32 9.85
CA ARG A 18 -33.55 7.95 10.24
C ARG A 18 -32.54 7.34 11.21
N GLN A 19 -33.01 6.53 12.15
CA GLN A 19 -32.21 5.97 13.26
C GLN A 19 -30.84 5.42 12.83
N GLY A 20 -30.78 4.68 11.71
CA GLY A 20 -29.53 4.08 11.21
C GLY A 20 -28.50 5.09 10.69
N LEU A 21 -28.94 6.27 10.21
CA LEU A 21 -28.08 7.27 9.56
C LEU A 21 -27.70 8.45 10.46
N LEU A 22 -28.34 8.63 11.61
CA LEU A 22 -28.08 9.75 12.53
C LEU A 22 -26.58 9.99 12.80
N LYS A 23 -25.83 8.91 13.05
CA LYS A 23 -24.37 8.97 13.30
C LYS A 23 -23.51 8.62 12.07
N THR A 24 -24.11 8.31 10.93
CA THR A 24 -23.37 7.94 9.71
C THR A 24 -22.45 9.07 9.22
N PRO A 25 -22.86 10.35 9.17
CA PRO A 25 -21.97 11.43 8.76
C PRO A 25 -20.67 11.52 9.56
N GLU A 26 -20.75 11.34 10.89
CA GLU A 26 -19.59 11.35 11.77
C GLU A 26 -18.71 10.10 11.57
N ARG A 27 -19.33 8.92 11.51
CA ARG A 27 -18.62 7.65 11.29
C ARG A 27 -17.89 7.63 9.94
N ALA A 28 -18.56 8.08 8.88
CA ALA A 28 -17.99 8.14 7.54
C ALA A 28 -16.82 9.13 7.46
N ALA A 29 -16.94 10.30 8.10
CA ALA A 29 -15.84 11.26 8.18
C ALA A 29 -14.62 10.67 8.91
N LYS A 30 -14.83 10.05 10.08
CA LYS A 30 -13.75 9.38 10.83
C LYS A 30 -13.10 8.25 10.02
N ALA A 31 -13.89 7.46 9.31
CA ALA A 31 -13.37 6.40 8.44
C ALA A 31 -12.52 6.96 7.30
N MET A 32 -12.98 7.99 6.61
CA MET A 32 -12.22 8.61 5.51
C MET A 32 -10.88 9.18 6.00
N LEU A 33 -10.89 9.88 7.14
CA LEU A 33 -9.65 10.37 7.77
C LEU A 33 -8.68 9.23 8.11
N PHE A 34 -9.19 8.10 8.60
CA PHE A 34 -8.36 6.92 8.85
C PHE A 34 -7.80 6.30 7.56
N PHE A 35 -8.61 6.24 6.50
CA PHE A 35 -8.17 5.74 5.19
C PHE A 35 -7.12 6.63 4.54
N THR A 36 -7.03 7.90 4.95
CA THR A 36 -6.06 8.87 4.43
C THR A 36 -5.01 9.31 5.46
N LYS A 37 -4.89 8.63 6.60
CA LYS A 37 -3.96 9.00 7.68
C LYS A 37 -2.48 9.00 7.27
N GLY A 38 -2.14 8.31 6.18
CA GLY A 38 -0.77 8.19 5.69
C GLY A 38 -0.20 9.50 5.16
N TYR A 39 -1.03 10.53 4.91
CA TYR A 39 -0.56 11.87 4.57
C TYR A 39 0.15 12.56 5.75
N ASP A 40 -0.25 12.25 6.98
CA ASP A 40 0.28 12.86 8.21
C ASP A 40 1.44 12.06 8.82
N GLN A 41 1.97 11.07 8.10
CA GLN A 41 3.06 10.20 8.56
C GLN A 41 4.32 10.45 7.73
N SER A 42 5.45 10.62 8.42
CA SER A 42 6.76 10.69 7.79
C SER A 42 7.46 9.32 7.77
N LEU A 43 8.38 9.13 6.83
CA LEU A 43 9.20 7.92 6.77
C LEU A 43 10.10 7.85 8.00
N GLU A 44 10.69 8.98 8.38
CA GLU A 44 11.63 9.13 9.48
C GLU A 44 11.04 8.68 10.82
N GLU A 45 9.82 9.13 11.16
CA GLU A 45 9.10 8.71 12.38
C GLU A 45 8.76 7.21 12.36
N VAL A 46 8.47 6.66 11.17
CA VAL A 46 8.15 5.24 11.06
C VAL A 46 9.39 4.38 11.26
N LEU A 47 10.54 4.79 10.73
CA LEU A 47 11.79 4.05 10.87
C LEU A 47 12.22 3.97 12.33
N ASN A 48 12.17 5.08 13.09
CA ASN A 48 12.44 5.12 14.54
C ASN A 48 13.67 4.28 14.95
N ASP A 49 14.80 4.56 14.32
CA ASP A 49 16.10 3.91 14.55
C ASP A 49 16.15 2.38 14.41
N ALA A 50 15.16 1.76 13.76
CA ALA A 50 15.13 0.32 13.53
C ALA A 50 15.94 -0.09 12.28
N ILE A 51 17.12 0.50 12.12
CA ILE A 51 18.11 0.11 11.13
C ILE A 51 19.26 -0.51 11.91
N PHE A 52 19.63 -1.73 11.55
CA PHE A 52 20.64 -2.51 12.26
C PHE A 52 21.82 -2.75 11.32
N ASP A 53 23.03 -2.62 11.86
CA ASP A 53 24.25 -3.03 11.18
C ASP A 53 24.41 -4.54 11.36
N GLU A 54 24.09 -5.29 10.31
CA GLU A 54 24.20 -6.75 10.27
C GLU A 54 25.02 -7.08 9.02
N ASP A 55 26.02 -7.95 9.14
CA ASP A 55 26.87 -8.36 8.01
C ASP A 55 26.13 -9.38 7.12
N HIS A 56 25.02 -8.92 6.54
CA HIS A 56 24.14 -9.68 5.67
C HIS A 56 24.06 -8.98 4.31
N ASP A 57 24.37 -9.73 3.25
CA ASP A 57 24.42 -9.27 1.86
C ASP A 57 23.54 -10.12 0.93
N GLU A 58 22.75 -11.04 1.49
CA GLU A 58 21.78 -11.87 0.75
C GLU A 58 20.38 -11.25 0.72
N MET A 59 19.52 -11.78 -0.16
CA MET A 59 18.19 -11.23 -0.40
C MET A 59 17.28 -11.40 0.82
N VAL A 60 16.71 -10.30 1.32
CA VAL A 60 15.66 -10.32 2.34
C VAL A 60 14.31 -10.11 1.67
N VAL A 61 13.37 -11.04 1.90
CA VAL A 61 12.01 -10.99 1.34
C VAL A 61 10.96 -10.98 2.45
N VAL A 62 10.06 -10.00 2.41
CA VAL A 62 8.82 -10.00 3.18
C VAL A 62 7.66 -9.99 2.19
N LYS A 63 6.96 -11.13 2.10
CA LYS A 63 5.81 -11.32 1.21
C LYS A 63 4.50 -11.36 1.98
N ASP A 64 3.39 -11.28 1.23
CA ASP A 64 2.03 -11.38 1.76
C ASP A 64 1.63 -10.28 2.76
N ILE A 65 2.22 -9.08 2.66
CA ILE A 65 1.80 -7.94 3.49
C ILE A 65 0.42 -7.47 3.01
N GLU A 66 -0.62 -7.64 3.82
CA GLU A 66 -1.95 -7.15 3.47
C GLU A 66 -1.97 -5.63 3.32
N MET A 67 -2.64 -5.17 2.28
CA MET A 67 -2.73 -3.75 1.93
C MET A 67 -4.17 -3.37 1.61
N PHE A 68 -4.57 -2.22 2.16
CA PHE A 68 -5.83 -1.55 1.85
C PHE A 68 -5.52 -0.11 1.45
N SER A 69 -6.05 0.32 0.31
CA SER A 69 -5.90 1.68 -0.20
C SER A 69 -7.19 2.18 -0.84
N MET A 70 -7.19 3.44 -1.26
CA MET A 70 -8.36 4.11 -1.81
C MET A 70 -8.06 4.59 -3.23
N CYS A 71 -8.86 4.16 -4.21
CA CYS A 71 -8.71 4.61 -5.59
C CYS A 71 -9.00 6.10 -5.68
N GLU A 72 -8.04 6.91 -6.12
CA GLU A 72 -8.21 8.37 -6.17
C GLU A 72 -9.29 8.82 -7.16
N HIS A 73 -9.55 8.03 -8.21
CA HIS A 73 -10.53 8.36 -9.25
C HIS A 73 -11.99 8.21 -8.78
N HIS A 74 -12.25 7.34 -7.81
CA HIS A 74 -13.61 6.96 -7.42
C HIS A 74 -13.89 6.99 -5.92
N LEU A 75 -12.86 7.20 -5.10
CA LEU A 75 -12.94 7.12 -3.63
C LEU A 75 -13.53 5.77 -3.16
N VAL A 76 -13.17 4.70 -3.87
CA VAL A 76 -13.60 3.33 -3.62
C VAL A 76 -12.35 2.48 -3.31
N PRO A 77 -12.41 1.53 -2.36
CA PRO A 77 -11.23 0.77 -1.97
C PRO A 77 -10.64 -0.09 -3.10
N PHE A 78 -9.33 -0.23 -3.08
CA PHE A 78 -8.64 -1.37 -3.67
C PHE A 78 -7.74 -1.98 -2.60
N TYR A 79 -7.63 -3.30 -2.59
CA TYR A 79 -6.94 -4.04 -1.53
C TYR A 79 -6.23 -5.25 -2.13
N GLY A 80 -5.28 -5.80 -1.39
CA GLY A 80 -4.54 -6.96 -1.84
C GLY A 80 -3.29 -7.19 -1.02
N LYS A 81 -2.21 -7.59 -1.68
CA LYS A 81 -0.96 -7.99 -1.03
C LYS A 81 0.22 -7.28 -1.64
N VAL A 82 1.19 -6.96 -0.79
CA VAL A 82 2.49 -6.40 -1.17
C VAL A 82 3.58 -7.39 -0.80
N SER A 83 4.49 -7.62 -1.73
CA SER A 83 5.73 -8.36 -1.50
C SER A 83 6.92 -7.44 -1.76
N ILE A 84 7.84 -7.39 -0.81
CA ILE A 84 9.02 -6.53 -0.86
C ILE A 84 10.26 -7.42 -0.74
N GLY A 85 11.20 -7.24 -1.66
CA GLY A 85 12.54 -7.81 -1.62
C GLY A 85 13.58 -6.70 -1.62
N TYR A 86 14.68 -6.86 -0.91
CA TYR A 86 15.84 -5.98 -1.03
C TYR A 86 17.14 -6.73 -0.78
N LEU A 87 18.24 -6.23 -1.35
CA LEU A 87 19.60 -6.75 -1.17
C LEU A 87 20.40 -5.78 -0.29
N PRO A 88 20.57 -6.06 1.01
CA PRO A 88 21.21 -5.14 1.94
C PRO A 88 22.68 -4.90 1.59
N THR A 89 23.20 -3.75 2.03
CA THR A 89 24.65 -3.46 2.03
C THR A 89 25.05 -3.13 3.46
N LYS A 90 25.19 -4.17 4.30
CA LYS A 90 25.52 -4.10 5.74
C LYS A 90 24.44 -3.53 6.67
N LYS A 91 23.38 -2.92 6.13
CA LYS A 91 22.27 -2.35 6.89
C LYS A 91 20.98 -3.07 6.59
N ILE A 92 20.36 -3.63 7.61
CA ILE A 92 19.05 -4.27 7.52
C ILE A 92 17.97 -3.40 8.17
N LEU A 93 16.77 -3.48 7.62
CA LEU A 93 15.59 -2.83 8.18
C LEU A 93 14.81 -3.81 9.05
N GLY A 94 14.39 -3.39 10.24
CA GLY A 94 13.48 -4.20 11.06
C GLY A 94 12.22 -4.59 10.28
N LEU A 95 11.88 -5.89 10.24
CA LEU A 95 10.85 -6.44 9.35
C LEU A 95 9.50 -5.72 9.45
N SER A 96 9.08 -5.36 10.68
CA SER A 96 7.83 -4.62 10.90
C SER A 96 7.78 -3.25 10.23
N LYS A 97 8.93 -2.64 9.93
CA LYS A 97 9.01 -1.33 9.28
C LYS A 97 8.65 -1.41 7.80
N LEU A 98 8.90 -2.53 7.13
CA LEU A 98 8.44 -2.74 5.74
C LEU A 98 6.91 -2.66 5.66
N ALA A 99 6.20 -3.32 6.56
CA ALA A 99 4.74 -3.23 6.64
C ALA A 99 4.26 -1.80 6.99
N ARG A 100 4.97 -1.09 7.88
CA ARG A 100 4.64 0.30 8.19
C ARG A 100 4.87 1.25 7.01
N ILE A 101 5.92 1.03 6.21
CA ILE A 101 6.15 1.77 4.96
C ILE A 101 4.97 1.55 4.00
N VAL A 102 4.48 0.31 3.86
CA VAL A 102 3.27 0.02 3.06
C VAL A 102 2.09 0.85 3.55
N GLU A 103 1.83 0.89 4.86
CA GLU A 103 0.73 1.67 5.45
C GLU A 103 0.83 3.19 5.23
N ILE A 104 2.02 3.79 5.29
CA ILE A 104 2.21 5.24 5.02
C ILE A 104 1.65 5.61 3.64
N TYR A 105 1.93 4.79 2.63
CA TYR A 105 1.55 5.09 1.26
C TYR A 105 0.18 4.54 0.87
N SER A 106 -0.24 3.39 1.43
CA SER A 106 -1.53 2.79 1.12
C SER A 106 -2.68 3.57 1.76
N ARG A 107 -2.47 4.19 2.92
CA ARG A 107 -3.44 5.06 3.60
C ARG A 107 -3.50 6.47 3.01
N ARG A 108 -3.65 6.53 1.69
CA ARG A 108 -3.77 7.76 0.88
C ARG A 108 -4.77 7.51 -0.25
N LEU A 109 -5.11 8.56 -0.98
CA LEU A 109 -5.75 8.41 -2.29
C LEU A 109 -4.64 8.04 -3.29
N GLN A 110 -4.86 6.96 -4.03
CA GLN A 110 -3.78 6.32 -4.80
C GLN A 110 -4.20 5.81 -6.17
N VAL A 111 -3.15 5.61 -6.96
CA VAL A 111 -3.06 4.73 -8.14
C VAL A 111 -2.06 3.62 -7.81
N GLN A 112 -2.36 2.37 -8.14
CA GLN A 112 -1.57 1.22 -7.67
C GLN A 112 -0.10 1.26 -8.16
N GLU A 113 0.12 1.76 -9.36
CA GLU A 113 1.43 1.98 -9.96
C GLU A 113 2.26 2.98 -9.13
N ARG A 114 1.62 4.07 -8.69
CA ARG A 114 2.27 5.10 -7.85
C ARG A 114 2.58 4.54 -6.47
N LEU A 115 1.64 3.84 -5.85
CA LEU A 115 1.81 3.17 -4.56
C LEU A 115 3.01 2.23 -4.58
N THR A 116 3.09 1.37 -5.60
CA THR A 116 4.20 0.42 -5.79
C THR A 116 5.56 1.14 -5.86
N LYS A 117 5.64 2.19 -6.68
CA LYS A 117 6.87 2.97 -6.84
C LYS A 117 7.28 3.69 -5.55
N GLN A 118 6.33 4.28 -4.84
CA GLN A 118 6.58 5.00 -3.59
C GLN A 118 7.15 4.09 -2.50
N ILE A 119 6.61 2.87 -2.34
CA ILE A 119 7.13 1.89 -1.40
C ILE A 119 8.58 1.52 -1.74
N ALA A 120 8.87 1.21 -3.01
CA ALA A 120 10.23 0.85 -3.43
C ALA A 120 11.24 1.98 -3.18
N MET A 121 10.85 3.22 -3.49
CA MET A 121 11.67 4.41 -3.24
C MET A 121 11.88 4.66 -1.74
N ALA A 122 10.88 4.43 -0.90
CA ALA A 122 10.98 4.61 0.53
C ALA A 122 11.94 3.61 1.18
N VAL A 123 11.87 2.33 0.78
CA VAL A 123 12.84 1.31 1.24
C VAL A 123 14.25 1.68 0.79
N THR A 124 14.40 2.15 -0.45
CA THR A 124 15.70 2.62 -0.96
C THR A 124 16.24 3.79 -0.13
N LYS A 125 15.39 4.78 0.19
CA LYS A 125 15.78 5.93 1.03
C LYS A 125 16.15 5.49 2.46
N ALA A 126 15.47 4.50 3.01
CA ALA A 126 15.64 4.05 4.39
C ALA A 126 16.98 3.36 4.63
N VAL A 127 17.38 2.42 3.77
CA VAL A 127 18.57 1.57 4.03
C VAL A 127 19.63 1.58 2.93
N GLN A 128 19.40 2.32 1.83
CA GLN A 128 20.32 2.43 0.68
C GLN A 128 20.88 1.08 0.22
N PRO A 129 20.00 0.08 -0.05
CA PRO A 129 20.43 -1.27 -0.41
C PRO A 129 21.00 -1.30 -1.84
N ALA A 130 21.65 -2.41 -2.20
CA ALA A 130 22.11 -2.66 -3.57
C ALA A 130 20.94 -2.68 -4.57
N GLY A 131 19.74 -3.04 -4.11
CA GLY A 131 18.51 -2.91 -4.89
C GLY A 131 17.27 -3.26 -4.09
N VAL A 132 16.12 -2.92 -4.66
CA VAL A 132 14.79 -3.15 -4.08
C VAL A 132 13.84 -3.64 -5.17
N ALA A 133 13.00 -4.61 -4.83
CA ALA A 133 11.86 -5.04 -5.61
C ALA A 133 10.57 -4.92 -4.78
N VAL A 134 9.52 -4.39 -5.41
CA VAL A 134 8.17 -4.38 -4.85
C VAL A 134 7.21 -4.92 -5.89
N VAL A 135 6.36 -5.86 -5.49
CA VAL A 135 5.22 -6.36 -6.28
C VAL A 135 3.96 -6.15 -5.46
N ILE A 136 2.93 -5.60 -6.10
CA ILE A 136 1.59 -5.48 -5.53
C ILE A 136 0.62 -6.22 -6.42
N GLU A 137 -0.13 -7.16 -5.84
CA GLU A 137 -1.33 -7.74 -6.43
C GLU A 137 -2.55 -7.12 -5.75
N GLY A 138 -3.46 -6.50 -6.50
CA GLY A 138 -4.62 -5.78 -5.98
C GLY A 138 -5.92 -6.12 -6.70
N VAL A 139 -7.01 -6.11 -5.94
CA VAL A 139 -8.40 -6.16 -6.40
C VAL A 139 -9.01 -4.76 -6.24
N HIS A 140 -9.58 -4.25 -7.32
CA HIS A 140 -10.14 -2.90 -7.38
C HIS A 140 -11.66 -2.95 -7.31
N MET A 141 -12.27 -2.45 -6.22
CA MET A 141 -13.72 -2.49 -6.09
C MET A 141 -14.42 -1.63 -7.16
N CYS A 142 -13.75 -0.61 -7.70
CA CYS A 142 -14.26 0.16 -8.83
C CYS A 142 -14.44 -0.67 -10.13
N MET A 143 -13.80 -1.84 -10.24
CA MET A 143 -13.98 -2.82 -11.33
C MET A 143 -14.90 -3.98 -10.96
N VAL A 144 -15.05 -4.27 -9.66
CA VAL A 144 -15.82 -5.42 -9.16
C VAL A 144 -17.29 -5.06 -8.93
N MET A 145 -17.58 -4.02 -8.15
CA MET A 145 -18.96 -3.70 -7.73
C MET A 145 -19.67 -2.71 -8.64
N ARG A 146 -18.98 -2.16 -9.64
CA ARG A 146 -19.54 -1.22 -10.63
C ARG A 146 -18.77 -1.31 -11.96
N GLY A 147 -19.22 -0.57 -12.96
CA GLY A 147 -18.54 -0.47 -14.25
C GLY A 147 -18.52 -1.82 -14.97
N VAL A 148 -17.32 -2.37 -15.21
CA VAL A 148 -17.12 -3.63 -15.96
C VAL A 148 -17.47 -4.90 -15.18
N GLN A 149 -17.63 -4.82 -13.86
CA GLN A 149 -18.08 -5.88 -12.96
C GLN A 149 -17.34 -7.22 -13.11
N LYS A 150 -16.00 -7.20 -13.12
CA LYS A 150 -15.15 -8.39 -13.27
C LYS A 150 -14.62 -8.85 -11.90
N ILE A 151 -15.39 -9.74 -11.26
CA ILE A 151 -15.15 -10.24 -9.89
C ILE A 151 -13.75 -10.87 -9.71
N ASN A 152 -13.26 -11.58 -10.73
CA ASN A 152 -12.00 -12.31 -10.67
C ASN A 152 -10.80 -11.49 -11.17
N SER A 153 -11.00 -10.25 -11.60
CA SER A 153 -9.92 -9.43 -12.14
C SER A 153 -8.97 -8.99 -11.03
N LYS A 154 -7.67 -9.15 -11.29
CA LYS A 154 -6.59 -8.71 -10.41
C LYS A 154 -5.61 -7.87 -11.23
N THR A 155 -5.05 -6.86 -10.58
CA THR A 155 -4.01 -6.00 -11.15
C THR A 155 -2.70 -6.27 -10.45
N VAL A 156 -1.66 -6.62 -11.21
CA VAL A 156 -0.30 -6.80 -10.70
C VAL A 156 0.56 -5.65 -11.19
N THR A 157 1.25 -4.98 -10.28
CA THR A 157 2.19 -3.89 -10.57
C THR A 157 3.50 -4.17 -9.86
N SER A 158 4.62 -3.82 -10.49
CA SER A 158 5.94 -4.00 -9.88
C SER A 158 6.84 -2.78 -10.06
N THR A 159 7.82 -2.64 -9.17
CA THR A 159 8.90 -1.66 -9.30
C THR A 159 10.20 -2.31 -8.87
N MET A 160 11.17 -2.34 -9.79
CA MET A 160 12.52 -2.85 -9.56
C MET A 160 13.52 -1.69 -9.60
N LEU A 161 14.44 -1.66 -8.63
CA LEU A 161 15.50 -0.67 -8.46
C LEU A 161 16.84 -1.37 -8.19
N GLY A 162 17.94 -0.76 -8.61
CA GLY A 162 19.29 -1.28 -8.44
C GLY A 162 19.46 -2.67 -9.07
N VAL A 163 20.12 -3.58 -8.37
CA VAL A 163 20.41 -4.94 -8.87
C VAL A 163 19.16 -5.72 -9.32
N PHE A 164 17.97 -5.48 -8.76
CA PHE A 164 16.73 -6.13 -9.24
C PHE A 164 16.27 -5.62 -10.63
N ARG A 165 16.68 -4.41 -11.02
CA ARG A 165 16.44 -3.88 -12.36
C ARG A 165 17.50 -4.39 -13.33
N ASP A 166 18.75 -4.35 -12.91
CA ASP A 166 19.91 -4.50 -13.79
C ASP A 166 20.32 -5.97 -13.97
N ASP A 167 20.11 -6.84 -12.97
CA ASP A 167 20.36 -8.28 -13.06
C ASP A 167 19.04 -9.08 -13.18
N PRO A 168 18.77 -9.69 -14.35
CA PRO A 168 17.63 -10.58 -14.54
C PRO A 168 17.59 -11.77 -13.58
N LYS A 169 18.73 -12.32 -13.15
CA LYS A 169 18.77 -13.50 -12.28
C LYS A 169 18.26 -13.19 -10.89
N THR A 170 18.75 -12.11 -10.28
CA THR A 170 18.22 -11.60 -9.00
C THR A 170 16.73 -11.31 -9.08
N ARG A 171 16.27 -10.70 -10.19
CA ARG A 171 14.84 -10.43 -10.40
C ARG A 171 14.02 -11.72 -10.47
N GLU A 172 14.49 -12.72 -11.19
CA GLU A 172 13.82 -14.00 -11.34
C GLU A 172 13.75 -14.77 -10.01
N GLU A 173 14.85 -14.79 -9.24
CA GLU A 173 14.89 -15.38 -7.90
C GLU A 173 13.80 -14.78 -7.00
N PHE A 174 13.70 -13.44 -6.95
CA PHE A 174 12.66 -12.75 -6.19
C PHE A 174 11.25 -13.10 -6.64
N LEU A 175 10.99 -13.05 -7.94
CA LEU A 175 9.67 -13.37 -8.49
C LEU A 175 9.28 -14.82 -8.17
N ASN A 176 10.24 -15.75 -8.17
CA ASN A 176 10.00 -17.14 -7.77
C ASN A 176 9.66 -17.24 -6.28
N LEU A 177 10.42 -16.59 -5.40
CA LEU A 177 10.16 -16.61 -3.94
C LEU A 177 8.77 -16.06 -3.56
N VAL A 178 8.30 -15.02 -4.25
CA VAL A 178 6.99 -14.41 -3.94
C VAL A 178 5.81 -15.12 -4.61
N ASN A 179 6.04 -15.88 -5.67
CA ASN A 179 5.01 -16.69 -6.35
C ASN A 179 4.95 -18.15 -5.85
N SER A 180 5.92 -18.57 -5.04
CA SER A 180 5.92 -19.92 -4.45
C SER A 180 4.91 -19.97 -3.31
N ASN A 181 3.90 -20.84 -3.45
CA ASN A 181 2.94 -21.17 -2.39
C ASN A 181 3.54 -22.13 -1.37
#